data_AF-A0A962D2Q2-F1
#
_entry.id   AF-A0A962D2Q2-F1
#
_cell.length_a   1.000
_cell.length_b   1.000
_cell.length_c   1.000
_cell.angle_alpha   90.00
_cell.angle_beta   90.00
_cell.angle_gamma   90.00
#
_symmetry.space_group_name_H-M   'P 1'
#
loop_
_entity.id
_entity.type
_entity.pdbx_description
1 polymer ?
#
loop_
_entity_poly.entity_id
_entity_poly.type
_entity_poly.pdbx_seq_one_letter_code
_entity_poly.pdbx_strand_id
1 'polypeptide(L)'
;MSKKVSAKKAGKRSTSSIKPVRVSAQELWLASLGAASLVRKQSASLYDSVVNESTSLRQRGVKLVQSVGGELRQRFDAACGRALNVANDNYAFVESKVGEGVGRVLGRMGVPSRDDIVELSKRVAELSKQVKLLQTGRKSTLLGDAKAA
;
A
#
# COMPACT_ATOMS: atom_id res chain seq x y z
N MET A 1 11.45 27.98 49.27
CA MET A 1 11.07 29.15 48.44
C MET A 1 10.68 28.67 47.05
N SER A 2 9.38 28.69 46.75
CA SER A 2 8.76 28.17 45.53
C SER A 2 8.87 29.16 44.38
N LYS A 3 9.42 28.75 43.22
CA LYS A 3 9.32 29.52 41.97
C LYS A 3 8.44 28.76 40.97
N LYS A 4 7.31 29.40 40.69
CA LYS A 4 6.21 29.09 39.77
C LYS A 4 6.62 28.43 38.45
N VAL A 5 5.94 27.33 38.13
CA VAL A 5 5.73 26.86 36.75
C VAL A 5 4.62 27.72 36.14
N SER A 6 4.99 28.63 35.25
CA SER A 6 4.04 29.44 34.49
C SER A 6 3.43 28.59 33.38
N ALA A 7 2.23 28.06 33.62
CA ALA A 7 1.37 27.44 32.61
C ALA A 7 1.00 28.47 31.53
N LYS A 8 1.73 28.42 30.40
CA LYS A 8 1.44 29.26 29.23
C LYS A 8 0.25 28.66 28.46
N LYS A 9 -0.95 29.09 28.90
CA LYS A 9 -2.19 29.31 28.15
C LYS A 9 -2.27 28.60 26.79
N ALA A 10 -2.99 27.48 26.75
CA ALA A 10 -3.51 26.86 25.54
C ALA A 10 -4.33 27.91 24.75
N GLY A 11 -3.75 28.39 23.66
CA GLY A 11 -4.41 29.29 22.73
C GLY A 11 -5.56 28.57 22.05
N LYS A 12 -6.77 29.00 22.40
CA LYS A 12 -8.04 28.76 21.71
C LYS A 12 -7.86 29.05 20.20
N ARG A 13 -7.58 28.03 19.39
CA ARG A 13 -7.77 28.12 17.93
C ARG A 13 -9.19 27.69 17.63
N SER A 14 -9.97 28.71 17.31
CA SER A 14 -11.26 28.66 16.62
C SER A 14 -11.49 27.37 15.86
N THR A 15 -12.57 26.69 16.18
CA THR A 15 -13.30 25.83 15.25
C THR A 15 -13.76 26.71 14.08
N SER A 16 -12.86 27.05 13.15
CA SER A 16 -13.27 27.66 11.90
C SER A 16 -13.93 26.56 11.09
N SER A 17 -15.20 26.77 10.77
CA SER A 17 -15.95 25.96 9.81
C SER A 17 -15.04 25.60 8.65
N ILE A 18 -14.71 24.32 8.51
CA ILE A 18 -13.92 23.80 7.39
C ILE A 18 -14.84 23.90 6.18
N LYS A 19 -14.84 25.06 5.51
CA LYS A 19 -15.32 25.15 4.14
C LYS A 19 -14.52 24.12 3.34
N PRO A 20 -15.13 23.25 2.53
CA PRO A 20 -14.38 22.37 1.66
C PRO A 20 -13.68 23.25 0.62
N VAL A 21 -12.48 23.72 0.95
CA VAL A 21 -11.55 24.28 -0.03
C VAL A 21 -11.31 23.13 -1.00
N ARG A 22 -11.68 23.31 -2.27
CA ARG A 22 -11.27 22.39 -3.32
C ARG A 22 -9.77 22.55 -3.48
N VAL A 23 -9.00 21.90 -2.60
CA VAL A 23 -7.54 21.86 -2.69
C VAL A 23 -7.23 21.14 -4.00
N SER A 24 -6.58 21.85 -4.91
CA SER A 24 -6.23 21.26 -6.20
C SER A 24 -5.29 20.08 -5.95
N ALA A 25 -5.45 18.99 -6.71
CA ALA A 25 -4.53 17.84 -6.65
C ALA A 25 -3.07 18.29 -6.84
N GLN A 26 -2.85 19.37 -7.61
CA GLN A 26 -1.54 19.98 -7.80
C GLN A 26 -1.01 20.68 -6.54
N GLU A 27 -1.86 21.35 -5.77
CA GLU A 27 -1.47 21.97 -4.49
C GLU A 27 -1.18 20.90 -3.44
N LEU A 28 -1.98 19.83 -3.42
CA LEU A 28 -1.77 18.69 -2.54
C LEU A 28 -0.46 17.96 -2.88
N TRP A 29 -0.14 17.86 -4.17
CA TRP A 29 1.12 17.33 -4.66
C TRP A 29 2.32 18.21 -4.30
N LEU A 30 2.22 19.52 -4.53
CA LEU A 30 3.27 20.48 -4.15
C LEU A 30 3.44 20.58 -2.64
N ALA A 31 2.37 20.47 -1.86
CA ALA A 31 2.43 20.41 -0.40
C ALA A 31 3.08 19.12 0.09
N SER A 32 2.80 17.98 -0.54
CA SER A 32 3.45 16.70 -0.24
C SER A 32 4.95 16.76 -0.55
N LEU A 33 5.35 17.32 -1.70
CA LEU A 33 6.76 17.52 -2.06
C LEU A 33 7.45 18.55 -1.15
N GLY A 34 6.75 19.62 -0.77
CA GLY A 34 7.24 20.63 0.16
C GLY A 34 7.48 20.06 1.56
N ALA A 35 6.52 19.29 2.10
CA ALA A 35 6.65 18.60 3.38
C ALA A 35 7.76 17.53 3.34
N ALA A 36 7.86 16.75 2.25
CA ALA A 36 8.94 15.79 2.07
C ALA A 36 10.32 16.47 2.03
N SER A 37 10.44 17.65 1.42
CA SER A 37 11.70 18.41 1.42
C SER A 37 12.05 18.96 2.81
N LEU A 38 11.05 19.35 3.60
CA LEU A 38 11.22 19.83 4.97
C LEU A 38 11.66 18.69 5.91
N VAL A 39 11.06 17.51 5.76
CA VAL A 39 11.46 16.28 6.44
C VAL A 39 12.91 15.92 6.08
N ARG A 40 13.31 16.00 4.80
CA ARG A 40 14.71 15.73 4.39
C ARG A 40 15.73 16.70 4.98
N LYS A 41 15.38 17.97 5.19
CA LYS A 41 16.27 18.97 5.82
C LYS A 41 16.43 18.77 7.33
N GLN A 42 15.41 18.22 7.99
CA GLN A 42 15.40 17.98 9.43
C GLN A 42 15.63 16.50 9.80
N SER A 43 15.72 15.59 8.82
CA SER A 43 15.75 14.15 9.03
C SER A 43 17.01 13.69 9.74
N ALA A 44 18.17 14.32 9.51
CA ALA A 44 19.42 13.87 10.13
C ALA A 44 19.37 14.00 11.67
N SER A 45 18.94 15.16 12.20
CA SER A 45 18.85 15.39 13.64
C SER A 45 17.76 14.57 14.32
N LEU A 46 16.61 14.39 13.66
CA LEU A 46 15.54 13.54 14.18
C LEU A 46 15.89 12.05 14.10
N TYR A 47 16.61 11.64 13.05
CA TYR A 47 17.12 10.28 12.91
C TYR A 47 18.14 9.98 14.00
N ASP A 48 19.13 10.86 14.23
CA ASP A 48 20.11 10.68 15.32
C ASP A 48 19.42 10.64 16.69
N SER A 49 18.39 11.47 16.90
CA SER A 49 17.60 11.45 18.14
C SER A 49 16.85 10.13 18.30
N VAL A 50 16.19 9.63 17.26
CA VAL A 50 15.45 8.35 17.28
C VAL A 50 16.41 7.16 17.38
N VAL A 51 17.58 7.22 16.76
CA VAL A 51 18.62 6.19 16.87
C VAL A 51 19.17 6.16 18.30
N ASN A 52 19.45 7.31 18.91
CA ASN A 52 19.85 7.39 20.32
C ASN A 52 18.74 6.91 21.26
N GLU A 53 17.49 7.28 21.00
CA GLU A 53 16.34 6.78 21.75
C GLU A 53 16.23 5.25 21.61
N SER A 54 16.36 4.71 20.39
CA SER A 54 16.25 3.27 20.11
C SER A 54 17.40 2.45 20.70
N THR A 55 18.62 2.98 20.73
CA THR A 55 19.77 2.34 21.39
C THR A 55 19.61 2.36 22.90
N SER A 56 19.12 3.45 23.47
CA SER A 56 18.78 3.53 24.90
C SER A 56 17.63 2.57 25.27
N LEU A 57 16.62 2.44 24.41
CA LEU A 57 15.52 1.48 24.56
C LEU A 57 16.01 0.04 24.48
N ARG A 58 16.93 -0.26 23.54
CA ARG A 58 17.56 -1.59 23.45
C ARG A 58 18.39 -1.90 24.68
N GLN A 59 19.18 -0.96 25.20
CA GLN A 59 19.96 -1.20 26.41
C GLN A 59 19.05 -1.44 27.62
N ARG A 60 17.95 -0.69 27.76
CA ARG A 60 16.94 -0.91 28.79
C ARG A 60 16.23 -2.26 28.60
N GLY A 61 15.89 -2.62 27.37
CA GLY A 61 15.28 -3.89 27.02
C GLY A 61 16.20 -5.07 27.28
N VAL A 62 17.49 -4.98 26.93
CA VAL A 62 18.50 -6.01 27.21
C VAL A 62 18.71 -6.16 28.72
N LYS A 63 18.78 -5.06 29.48
CA LYS A 63 18.87 -5.10 30.95
C LYS A 63 17.62 -5.72 31.57
N LEU A 64 16.43 -5.40 31.06
CA LEU A 64 15.19 -6.06 31.46
C LEU A 64 15.26 -7.55 31.16
N VAL A 65 15.60 -7.95 29.93
CA VAL A 65 15.72 -9.36 29.50
C VAL A 65 16.80 -10.12 30.29
N GLN A 66 17.87 -9.46 30.73
CA GLN A 66 18.87 -10.05 31.61
C GLN A 66 18.36 -10.20 33.06
N SER A 67 17.54 -9.25 33.53
CA SER A 67 16.95 -9.28 34.88
C SER A 67 15.73 -10.18 35.00
N VAL A 68 15.00 -10.42 33.91
CA VAL A 68 13.82 -11.27 33.87
C VAL A 68 14.21 -12.59 33.20
N GLY A 69 14.47 -13.61 34.03
CA GLY A 69 15.09 -14.88 33.62
C GLY A 69 14.38 -15.67 32.50
N GLY A 70 15.01 -16.77 32.09
CA GLY A 70 14.70 -17.55 30.87
C GLY A 70 13.24 -17.97 30.67
N GLU A 71 12.44 -18.08 31.74
CA GLU A 71 11.00 -18.39 31.64
C GLU A 71 10.18 -17.26 30.98
N LEU A 72 10.47 -15.99 31.28
CA LEU A 72 9.73 -14.90 30.66
C LEU A 72 10.15 -14.72 29.21
N ARG A 73 11.41 -15.04 28.89
CA ARG A 73 11.92 -15.08 27.51
C ARG A 73 11.24 -16.16 26.67
N GLN A 74 11.03 -17.37 27.20
CA GLN A 74 10.27 -18.41 26.49
C GLN A 74 8.81 -17.98 26.25
N ARG A 75 8.16 -17.34 27.23
CA ARG A 75 6.79 -16.83 27.05
C ARG A 75 6.72 -15.70 26.03
N PHE A 76 7.74 -14.86 25.98
CA PHE A 76 7.86 -13.77 25.01
C PHE A 76 8.13 -14.29 23.60
N ASP A 77 9.03 -15.28 23.44
CA ASP A 77 9.27 -15.93 22.14
C ASP A 77 8.02 -16.65 21.63
N ALA A 78 7.28 -17.34 22.51
CA ALA A 78 6.00 -17.96 22.15
C ALA A 78 4.93 -16.91 21.77
N ALA A 79 4.91 -15.74 22.42
CA ALA A 79 4.00 -14.65 22.09
C ALA A 79 4.39 -13.96 20.77
N CYS A 80 5.68 -13.70 20.55
CA CYS A 80 6.20 -13.17 19.29
C CYS A 80 5.95 -14.15 18.13
N GLY A 81 6.16 -15.44 18.31
CA GLY A 81 5.84 -16.45 17.31
C GLY A 81 4.37 -16.46 16.91
N ARG A 82 3.45 -16.32 17.88
CA ARG A 82 2.02 -16.17 17.60
C ARG A 82 1.69 -14.85 16.90
N ALA A 83 2.30 -13.74 17.32
CA ALA A 83 2.08 -12.44 16.69
C ALA A 83 2.61 -12.39 15.25
N LEU A 84 3.75 -13.03 14.97
CA LEU A 84 4.31 -13.16 13.63
C LEU A 84 3.42 -13.99 12.72
N ASN A 85 2.85 -15.10 13.22
CA ASN A 85 1.90 -15.90 12.46
C ASN A 85 0.62 -15.10 12.15
N VAL A 86 0.06 -14.38 13.12
CA VAL A 86 -1.11 -13.51 12.90
C VAL A 86 -0.79 -12.35 11.94
N ALA A 87 0.43 -11.83 11.97
CA ALA A 87 0.86 -10.79 11.03
C ALA A 87 1.00 -11.34 9.60
N ASN A 88 1.49 -12.58 9.43
CA ASN A 88 1.51 -13.26 8.14
C ASN A 88 0.10 -13.57 7.62
N ASP A 89 -0.81 -14.02 8.48
CA ASP A 89 -2.20 -14.32 8.11
C ASP A 89 -2.95 -13.04 7.67
N ASN A 90 -2.63 -11.91 8.31
CA ASN A 90 -3.22 -10.61 7.95
C ASN A 90 -2.59 -9.97 6.70
N TYR A 91 -1.48 -10.49 6.18
CA TYR A 91 -0.86 -9.98 4.96
C TYR A 91 -1.77 -10.16 3.75
N ALA A 92 -2.49 -11.28 3.64
CA ALA A 92 -3.45 -11.52 2.57
C ALA A 92 -4.63 -10.53 2.60
N PHE A 93 -5.05 -10.09 3.78
CA PHE A 93 -6.10 -9.08 3.93
C PHE A 93 -5.61 -7.70 3.47
N VAL A 94 -4.37 -7.35 3.81
CA VAL A 94 -3.73 -6.11 3.33
C VAL A 94 -3.53 -6.16 1.82
N GLU A 95 -3.09 -7.29 1.26
CA GLU A 95 -2.94 -7.49 -0.18
C GLU A 95 -4.28 -7.29 -0.92
N SER A 96 -5.36 -7.87 -0.40
CA SER A 96 -6.71 -7.68 -0.95
C SER A 96 -7.15 -6.22 -0.93
N LYS A 97 -6.96 -5.52 0.20
CA LYS A 97 -7.38 -4.11 0.35
C LYS A 97 -6.52 -3.14 -0.48
N VAL A 98 -5.23 -3.42 -0.64
CA VAL A 98 -4.35 -2.67 -1.53
C VAL A 98 -4.72 -2.92 -2.99
N GLY A 99 -5.01 -4.16 -3.37
CA GLY A 99 -5.49 -4.50 -4.71
C GLY A 99 -6.78 -3.77 -5.10
N GLU A 100 -7.78 -3.74 -4.22
CA GLU A 100 -9.03 -2.98 -4.44
C GLU A 100 -8.79 -1.48 -4.58
N GLY A 101 -7.91 -0.92 -3.74
CA GLY A 101 -7.59 0.51 -3.75
C GLY A 101 -6.85 0.92 -5.02
N VAL A 102 -5.81 0.17 -5.38
CA VAL A 102 -5.00 0.40 -6.58
C VAL A 102 -5.83 0.20 -7.85
N GLY A 103 -6.63 -0.87 -7.91
CA GLY A 103 -7.53 -1.13 -9.04
C GLY A 103 -8.56 -0.03 -9.26
N ARG A 104 -9.16 0.52 -8.19
CA ARG A 104 -10.14 1.62 -8.29
C ARG A 104 -9.52 2.92 -8.81
N VAL A 105 -8.29 3.24 -8.42
CA VAL A 105 -7.57 4.44 -8.88
C VAL A 105 -7.13 4.28 -10.34
N LEU A 106 -6.63 3.09 -10.72
CA LEU A 106 -6.28 2.76 -12.10
C LEU A 106 -7.50 2.78 -13.03
N GLY A 107 -8.63 2.25 -12.58
CA GLY A 107 -9.89 2.29 -13.33
C GLY A 107 -10.39 3.72 -13.58
N ARG A 108 -10.21 4.63 -12.60
CA ARG A 108 -10.51 6.07 -12.79
C ARG A 108 -9.56 6.78 -13.75
N MET A 109 -8.37 6.23 -13.99
CA MET A 109 -7.39 6.71 -14.96
C MET A 109 -7.49 6.01 -16.32
N GLY A 110 -8.48 5.13 -16.51
CA GLY A 110 -8.71 4.40 -17.78
C GLY A 110 -7.73 3.25 -18.03
N VAL A 111 -6.98 2.81 -17.01
CA VAL A 111 -6.05 1.68 -17.12
C VAL A 111 -6.79 0.39 -16.73
N PRO A 112 -6.96 -0.57 -17.66
CA PRO A 112 -7.67 -1.83 -17.40
C PRO A 112 -6.96 -2.69 -16.34
N SER A 113 -7.74 -3.40 -15.52
CA SER A 113 -7.21 -4.31 -14.51
C SER A 113 -6.65 -5.59 -15.13
N ARG A 114 -5.84 -6.33 -14.36
CA ARG A 114 -5.28 -7.63 -14.77
C ARG A 114 -6.37 -8.64 -15.12
N ASP A 115 -7.47 -8.63 -14.37
CA ASP A 115 -8.62 -9.53 -14.62
C ASP A 115 -9.31 -9.20 -15.94
N ASP A 116 -9.45 -7.90 -16.26
CA ASP A 116 -10.03 -7.44 -17.53
C ASP A 116 -9.17 -7.89 -18.72
N ILE A 117 -7.84 -7.84 -18.59
CA ILE A 117 -6.91 -8.32 -19.62
C ILE A 117 -7.06 -9.83 -19.84
N VAL A 118 -7.23 -10.59 -18.76
CA VAL A 118 -7.43 -12.05 -18.83
C VAL A 118 -8.77 -12.37 -19.51
N GLU A 119 -9.85 -11.69 -19.13
CA GLU A 119 -11.15 -11.86 -19.80
C GLU A 119 -11.09 -11.50 -21.28
N LEU A 120 -10.45 -10.37 -21.62
CA LEU A 120 -10.30 -9.93 -23.00
C LEU A 120 -9.46 -10.92 -23.80
N SER A 121 -8.40 -11.50 -23.23
CA SER A 121 -7.57 -12.51 -23.88
C SER A 121 -8.36 -13.79 -24.21
N LYS A 122 -9.25 -14.22 -23.32
CA LYS A 122 -10.15 -15.36 -23.56
C LYS A 122 -11.12 -15.07 -24.69
N ARG A 123 -11.74 -13.88 -24.68
CA ARG A 123 -12.64 -13.44 -25.75
C ARG A 123 -11.93 -13.38 -27.10
N VAL A 124 -10.69 -12.86 -27.15
CA VAL A 124 -9.86 -12.84 -28.37
C VAL A 124 -9.50 -14.24 -28.85
N ALA A 125 -9.16 -15.16 -27.93
CA ALA A 125 -8.86 -16.54 -28.27
C ALA A 125 -10.08 -17.25 -28.89
N GLU A 126 -11.27 -17.03 -28.32
CA GLU A 126 -12.52 -17.59 -28.85
C GLU A 126 -12.87 -17.01 -30.21
N LEU A 127 -12.78 -15.68 -30.36
CA LEU A 127 -13.01 -15.02 -31.64
C LEU A 127 -12.01 -15.49 -32.71
N SER A 128 -10.75 -15.71 -32.33
CA SER A 128 -9.72 -16.26 -33.23
C SER A 128 -10.04 -17.68 -33.71
N LYS A 129 -10.67 -18.51 -32.86
CA LYS A 129 -11.15 -19.84 -33.28
C LYS A 129 -12.29 -19.72 -34.29
N GLN A 130 -13.27 -18.87 -34.02
CA GLN A 130 -14.41 -18.65 -34.90
C GLN A 130 -13.97 -18.12 -36.27
N VAL A 131 -13.04 -17.16 -36.30
CA VAL A 131 -12.46 -16.66 -37.56
C VAL A 131 -11.71 -17.75 -38.32
N LYS A 132 -10.91 -18.59 -37.64
CA LYS A 132 -10.23 -19.72 -38.29
C LYS A 132 -11.20 -20.74 -38.87
N LEU A 133 -12.28 -21.06 -38.16
CA LEU A 133 -13.33 -21.97 -38.64
C LEU A 133 -14.02 -21.40 -39.89
N LEU A 134 -14.37 -20.11 -39.88
CA LEU A 134 -14.97 -19.44 -41.04
C LEU A 134 -14.00 -19.33 -42.23
N GLN A 135 -12.71 -19.07 -41.99
CA GLN A 135 -11.69 -19.06 -43.04
C GLN A 135 -11.47 -20.45 -43.64
N THR A 136 -11.48 -21.50 -42.82
CA THR A 136 -11.32 -22.89 -43.29
C THR A 136 -12.55 -23.32 -44.08
N GLY A 137 -13.75 -22.98 -43.60
CA GLY A 137 -15.01 -23.17 -44.31
C GLY A 137 -14.99 -22.50 -45.68
N ARG A 138 -14.64 -21.20 -45.74
CA ARG A 138 -14.54 -20.44 -47.00
C ARG A 138 -13.51 -21.02 -47.97
N LYS A 139 -12.36 -21.49 -47.46
CA LYS A 139 -11.31 -22.10 -48.30
C LYS A 139 -11.78 -23.43 -48.90
N SER A 140 -12.56 -24.22 -48.16
CA SER A 140 -13.15 -25.46 -48.66
C SER A 140 -14.21 -25.23 -49.75
N THR A 141 -14.99 -24.14 -49.66
CA THR A 141 -15.97 -23.76 -50.70
C THR A 141 -15.26 -23.39 -52.00
N LEU A 142 -14.23 -22.55 -51.92
CA LEU A 142 -13.46 -22.11 -53.10
C LEU A 142 -12.69 -23.25 -53.80
N LEU A 143 -12.26 -24.28 -53.05
CA LEU A 143 -11.61 -25.48 -53.60
C LEU A 143 -12.61 -26.46 -54.22
N GLY A 144 -13.86 -26.45 -53.77
CA GLY A 144 -14.95 -27.24 -54.38
C GLY A 144 -15.36 -26.66 -55.74
N ASP A 145 -15.50 -25.33 -55.81
CA ASP A 145 -15.88 -24.63 -57.05
C ASP A 145 -14.77 -24.70 -58.12
N ALA A 146 -13.49 -24.68 -57.72
CA ALA A 146 -12.35 -24.78 -58.63
C ALA A 146 -12.09 -26.20 -59.19
N LYS A 147 -12.74 -27.24 -58.66
CA LYS A 147 -12.62 -28.63 -59.15
C LYS A 147 -13.82 -29.04 -60.02
N ALA A 148 -14.85 -28.21 -60.10
CA ALA A 148 -16.05 -28.41 -60.90
C ALA A 148 -16.06 -27.64 -62.24
N ALA A 149 -15.01 -26.86 -62.52
CA ALA A 149 -14.73 -26.22 -63.80
C ALA A 149 -13.53 -26.92 -64.47
#